data_AF-A0A3M0KH74-F1
#
_entry.id   AF-A0A3M0KH74-F1
#
_cell.length_a   1.000
_cell.length_b   1.000
_cell.length_c   1.000
_cell.angle_alpha   90.00
_cell.angle_beta   90.00
_cell.angle_gamma   90.00
#
_symmetry.space_group_name_H-M   'P 1'
#
loop_
_entity.id
_entity.type
_entity.pdbx_description
1 polymer ?
#
loop_
_entity_poly.entity_id
_entity_poly.type
_entity_poly.pdbx_seq_one_letter_code
_entity_poly.pdbx_strand_id
1 'polypeptide(L)'
;MSRRLASLRHCTVLAMSNLLNANVDSGLMHSIGLGYHKDLQTRATFMEVLTKILQQGTEFDTLAETVLADRFERLVELVTMMGDQGELPIAMALANVVPCSQWDELARVLVTLFDSRHLLYQLLWNMFSKEVELADSMQTLFRGNSLASKIMTFCFKVYGATYLQKLLEPLLRTVITSPEWQHVSFEVDPTRLEPTESLEENQRSLLQMTDKFFQAIINSSSEFPPQLRSVCHCLYQVVSQRFPQNSIGAVGSAMFLRFINPAIVSPYEAGILDKKPPPRIERGLKLMSKILQSIANHVLFTKEEHMRPFNDFVKSNFDAARRFFLDIASDCPASDTVNHSLSFISDGNVLALHRLLWNNQEKIGQYLSSNRDHKAVGRRPFDKMATLLAYLGPPEHKPVADTHWSSLNLTSSKFEEFMTRHQVHEKEEFKALKTLNIFYQAGTSKVGNPVFYYIARR
;
A
#
# COMPACT_ATOMS: atom_id res chain seq x y z
N MET A 1 -56.44 13.96 39.77
CA MET A 1 -55.94 13.21 38.60
C MET A 1 -54.93 14.00 37.74
N SER A 2 -55.13 15.30 37.49
CA SER A 2 -54.30 16.14 36.58
C SER A 2 -52.78 16.17 36.90
N ARG A 3 -52.36 16.32 38.17
CA ARG A 3 -50.92 16.38 38.52
C ARG A 3 -50.13 15.08 38.27
N ARG A 4 -50.75 13.91 38.46
CA ARG A 4 -50.08 12.61 38.21
C ARG A 4 -49.87 12.38 36.70
N LEU A 5 -50.84 12.76 35.87
CA LEU A 5 -50.74 12.64 34.41
C LEU A 5 -49.66 13.57 33.83
N ALA A 6 -49.55 14.80 34.35
CA ALA A 6 -48.49 15.73 33.97
C ALA A 6 -47.10 15.19 34.34
N SER A 7 -46.94 14.63 35.55
CA SER A 7 -45.70 14.00 35.99
C SER A 7 -45.34 12.80 35.13
N LEU A 8 -46.32 11.95 34.79
CA LEU A 8 -46.10 10.78 33.94
C LEU A 8 -45.61 11.20 32.55
N ARG A 9 -46.27 12.19 31.94
CA ARG A 9 -45.87 12.74 30.64
C ARG A 9 -44.43 13.27 30.66
N HIS A 10 -44.05 13.99 31.71
CA HIS A 10 -42.69 14.51 31.86
C HIS A 10 -41.66 13.38 31.98
N CYS A 11 -41.94 12.35 32.78
CA CYS A 11 -41.08 11.17 32.91
C CYS A 11 -40.97 10.39 31.58
N THR A 12 -42.06 10.23 30.84
CA THR A 12 -42.05 9.56 29.53
C THR A 12 -41.20 10.31 28.51
N VAL A 13 -41.35 11.64 28.43
CA VAL A 13 -40.52 12.48 27.53
C VAL A 13 -39.05 12.39 27.90
N LEU A 14 -38.71 12.40 29.19
CA LEU A 14 -37.33 12.27 29.66
C LEU A 14 -36.75 10.88 29.35
N ALA A 15 -37.52 9.81 29.59
CA ALA A 15 -37.11 8.43 29.29
C ALA A 15 -36.88 8.23 27.78
N MET A 16 -37.78 8.73 26.93
CA MET A 16 -37.62 8.68 25.48
C MET A 16 -36.41 9.51 25.02
N SER A 17 -36.20 10.71 25.57
CA SER A 17 -35.02 11.54 25.26
C SER A 17 -33.73 10.79 25.59
N ASN A 18 -33.63 10.15 26.76
CA ASN A 18 -32.44 9.40 27.16
C ASN A 18 -32.21 8.14 26.32
N LEU A 19 -33.29 7.43 25.94
CA LEU A 19 -33.20 6.24 25.11
C LEU A 19 -32.77 6.57 23.67
N LEU A 20 -33.33 7.64 23.11
CA LEU A 20 -32.94 8.13 21.78
C LEU A 20 -31.51 8.69 21.79
N ASN A 21 -31.08 9.35 22.86
CA ASN A 21 -29.69 9.82 23.01
C ASN A 21 -28.70 8.63 23.09
N ALA A 22 -29.09 7.51 23.71
CA ALA A 22 -28.24 6.32 23.77
C ALA A 22 -28.05 5.62 22.41
N ASN A 23 -28.99 5.76 21.46
CA ASN A 23 -28.86 5.25 20.08
C ASN A 23 -29.74 6.08 19.14
N VAL A 24 -29.16 7.17 18.63
CA VAL A 24 -29.86 8.19 17.85
C VAL A 24 -30.35 7.64 16.51
N ASP A 25 -29.55 6.79 15.85
CA ASP A 25 -29.82 6.25 14.51
C ASP A 25 -31.04 5.32 14.51
N SER A 26 -31.07 4.32 15.39
CA SER A 26 -32.21 3.40 15.51
C SER A 26 -33.46 4.13 16.03
N GLY A 27 -33.25 5.03 17.00
CA GLY A 27 -34.29 5.82 17.61
C GLY A 27 -35.05 6.73 16.64
N LEU A 28 -34.33 7.50 15.82
CA LEU A 28 -34.91 8.38 14.82
C LEU A 28 -35.56 7.58 13.68
N MET A 29 -34.92 6.52 13.19
CA MET A 29 -35.47 5.70 12.09
C MET A 29 -36.90 5.22 12.39
N HIS A 30 -37.18 4.80 13.63
CA HIS A 30 -38.50 4.31 14.04
C HIS A 30 -39.44 5.40 14.57
N SER A 31 -38.91 6.56 14.98
CA SER A 31 -39.70 7.62 15.63
C SER A 31 -39.98 8.82 14.73
N ILE A 32 -39.30 8.99 13.59
CA ILE A 32 -39.47 10.17 12.70
C ILE A 32 -40.90 10.30 12.16
N GLY A 33 -41.60 9.17 11.99
CA GLY A 33 -43.01 9.14 11.60
C GLY A 33 -43.95 9.80 12.61
N LEU A 34 -43.56 9.88 13.90
CA LEU A 34 -44.34 10.55 14.94
C LEU A 34 -44.37 12.08 14.75
N GLY A 35 -43.39 12.65 14.04
CA GLY A 35 -43.39 14.06 13.63
C GLY A 35 -44.49 14.41 12.62
N TYR A 36 -45.01 13.42 11.89
CA TYR A 36 -46.09 13.56 10.91
C TYR A 36 -47.42 12.96 11.40
N HIS A 37 -47.50 12.59 12.67
CA HIS A 37 -48.69 11.95 13.23
C HIS A 37 -49.93 12.86 13.14
N LYS A 38 -51.12 12.28 12.89
CA LYS A 38 -52.36 13.07 12.73
C LYS A 38 -52.76 13.82 14.00
N ASP A 39 -52.45 13.25 15.16
CA ASP A 39 -52.67 13.91 16.46
C ASP A 39 -51.63 14.99 16.76
N LEU A 40 -52.13 16.19 17.08
CA LEU A 40 -51.33 17.37 17.41
C LEU A 40 -50.53 17.19 18.70
N GLN A 41 -51.06 16.45 19.67
CA GLN A 41 -50.42 16.28 20.97
C GLN A 41 -49.23 15.32 20.90
N THR A 42 -49.34 14.25 20.12
CA THR A 42 -48.22 13.36 19.78
C THR A 42 -47.11 14.10 19.02
N ARG A 43 -47.46 14.93 18.03
CA ARG A 43 -46.49 15.76 17.30
C ARG A 43 -45.75 16.74 18.20
N ALA A 44 -46.48 17.46 19.05
CA ALA A 44 -45.89 18.41 19.99
C ALA A 44 -44.94 17.72 20.98
N THR A 45 -45.32 16.53 21.46
CA THR A 45 -44.49 15.73 22.37
C THR A 45 -43.22 15.22 21.67
N PHE A 46 -43.31 14.80 20.40
CA PHE A 46 -42.15 14.42 19.60
C PHE A 46 -41.20 15.59 19.35
N MET A 47 -41.73 16.77 19.00
CA MET A 47 -40.92 17.99 18.84
C MET A 47 -40.26 18.41 20.16
N GLU A 48 -40.94 18.23 21.29
CA GLU A 48 -40.38 18.48 22.63
C GLU A 48 -39.21 17.53 22.95
N VAL A 49 -39.33 16.24 22.59
CA VAL A 49 -38.26 15.24 22.72
C VAL A 49 -37.06 15.59 21.84
N LEU A 50 -37.27 15.90 20.55
CA LEU A 50 -36.22 16.33 19.61
C LEU A 50 -35.49 17.59 20.09
N THR A 51 -36.26 18.58 20.58
CA THR A 51 -35.69 19.82 21.12
C THR A 51 -34.79 19.55 22.33
N LYS A 52 -35.19 18.62 23.21
CA LYS A 52 -34.37 18.23 24.38
C LYS A 52 -33.09 17.48 23.98
N ILE A 53 -33.16 16.60 22.99
CA ILE A 53 -31.98 15.88 22.44
C ILE A 53 -30.98 16.88 21.86
N LEU A 54 -31.46 17.86 21.09
CA LEU A 54 -30.65 18.95 20.53
C LEU A 54 -30.03 19.84 21.62
N GLN A 55 -30.80 20.19 22.66
CA GLN A 55 -30.31 21.00 23.79
C GLN A 55 -29.29 20.28 24.67
N GLN A 56 -29.31 18.94 24.69
CA GLN A 56 -28.35 18.12 25.42
C GLN A 56 -26.98 18.02 24.73
N GLY A 57 -26.79 18.66 23.57
CA GLY A 57 -25.52 18.63 22.83
C GLY A 57 -25.29 17.32 22.07
N THR A 58 -26.36 16.58 21.77
CA THR A 58 -26.27 15.37 20.94
C THR A 58 -25.91 15.79 19.52
N GLU A 59 -24.67 15.57 19.12
CA GLU A 59 -24.21 15.81 17.75
C GLU A 59 -24.82 14.74 16.84
N PHE A 60 -25.58 15.15 15.82
CA PHE A 60 -26.06 14.25 14.76
C PHE A 60 -24.94 13.85 13.77
N ASP A 61 -23.69 14.11 14.14
CA ASP A 61 -22.52 13.89 13.28
C ASP A 61 -22.43 12.44 12.83
N THR A 62 -22.89 11.47 13.63
CA THR A 62 -22.96 10.06 13.22
C THR A 62 -23.85 9.83 11.99
N LEU A 63 -24.97 10.55 11.83
CA LEU A 63 -25.83 10.45 10.64
C LEU A 63 -25.15 11.06 9.41
N ALA A 64 -24.48 12.20 9.58
CA ALA A 64 -23.74 12.86 8.49
C ALA A 64 -22.53 12.00 8.05
N GLU A 65 -21.80 11.42 9.00
CA GLU A 65 -20.69 10.49 8.78
C GLU A 65 -21.18 9.21 8.10
N THR A 66 -22.30 8.64 8.53
CA THR A 66 -22.89 7.44 7.88
C THR A 66 -23.32 7.73 6.45
N VAL A 67 -23.88 8.92 6.18
CA VAL A 67 -24.24 9.36 4.83
C VAL A 67 -23.01 9.62 3.96
N LEU A 68 -21.92 10.17 4.52
CA LEU A 68 -20.65 10.33 3.80
C LEU A 68 -20.01 8.98 3.49
N ALA A 69 -20.01 8.05 4.44
CA ALA A 69 -19.52 6.69 4.24
C ALA A 69 -20.30 5.98 3.12
N ASP A 70 -21.64 6.05 3.10
CA ASP A 70 -22.47 5.48 2.02
C ASP A 70 -22.15 6.10 0.65
N ARG A 71 -21.84 7.40 0.59
CA ARG A 71 -21.44 8.05 -0.67
C ARG A 71 -20.08 7.59 -1.16
N PHE A 72 -19.11 7.44 -0.27
CA PHE A 72 -17.79 6.91 -0.62
C PHE A 72 -17.86 5.44 -1.01
N GLU A 73 -18.72 4.65 -0.36
CA GLU A 73 -18.97 3.26 -0.73
C GLU A 73 -19.49 3.17 -2.17
N ARG A 74 -20.49 3.98 -2.53
CA ARG A 74 -20.98 4.08 -3.91
C ARG A 74 -19.91 4.55 -4.90
N LEU A 75 -18.99 5.42 -4.49
CA LEU A 75 -17.87 5.85 -5.33
C LEU A 75 -16.93 4.67 -5.62
N VAL A 76 -16.62 3.88 -4.60
CA VAL A 76 -15.81 2.66 -4.73
C VAL A 76 -16.50 1.67 -5.67
N GLU A 77 -17.81 1.43 -5.49
CA GLU A 77 -18.60 0.53 -6.35
C GLU A 77 -18.51 0.93 -7.82
N LEU A 78 -18.64 2.22 -8.13
CA LEU A 78 -18.52 2.73 -9.50
C LEU A 78 -17.12 2.50 -10.08
N VAL A 79 -16.06 2.74 -9.28
CA VAL A 79 -14.67 2.53 -9.73
C VAL A 79 -14.38 1.05 -9.98
N THR A 80 -14.98 0.15 -9.18
CA THR A 80 -14.85 -1.32 -9.34
C THR A 80 -15.84 -1.93 -10.34
N MET A 81 -16.70 -1.13 -10.95
CA MET A 81 -17.71 -1.63 -11.87
C MET A 81 -17.03 -2.32 -13.06
N MET A 82 -17.47 -3.55 -13.32
CA MET A 82 -17.04 -4.33 -14.48
C MET A 82 -18.04 -4.18 -15.63
N GLY A 83 -17.52 -4.00 -16.84
CA GLY A 83 -18.31 -4.12 -18.07
C GLY A 83 -18.61 -5.58 -18.42
N ASP A 84 -19.43 -5.78 -19.46
CA ASP A 84 -19.88 -7.11 -19.90
C ASP A 84 -18.72 -8.05 -20.32
N GLN A 85 -17.57 -7.49 -20.71
CA GLN A 85 -16.36 -8.23 -21.08
C GLN A 85 -15.30 -8.29 -19.96
N GLY A 86 -15.65 -7.90 -18.73
CA GLY A 86 -14.69 -7.82 -17.62
C GLY A 86 -13.78 -6.58 -17.66
N GLU A 87 -14.13 -5.60 -18.49
CA GLU A 87 -13.42 -4.32 -18.58
C GLU A 87 -13.64 -3.46 -17.33
N LEU A 88 -12.63 -2.70 -16.95
CA LEU A 88 -12.71 -1.75 -15.85
C LEU A 88 -12.69 -0.31 -16.38
N PRO A 89 -13.82 0.22 -16.89
CA PRO A 89 -13.83 1.44 -17.69
C PRO A 89 -13.33 2.67 -16.92
N ILE A 90 -13.74 2.83 -15.66
CA ILE A 90 -13.33 3.97 -14.83
C ILE A 90 -11.87 3.83 -14.39
N ALA A 91 -11.45 2.65 -13.92
CA ALA A 91 -10.06 2.43 -13.52
C ALA A 91 -9.08 2.59 -14.69
N MET A 92 -9.44 2.09 -15.87
CA MET A 92 -8.64 2.25 -17.10
C MET A 92 -8.62 3.70 -17.59
N ALA A 93 -9.75 4.42 -17.52
CA ALA A 93 -9.76 5.84 -17.84
C ALA A 93 -8.86 6.62 -16.87
N LEU A 94 -8.97 6.35 -15.57
CA LEU A 94 -8.15 6.97 -14.53
C LEU A 94 -6.66 6.71 -14.76
N ALA A 95 -6.29 5.47 -15.11
CA ALA A 95 -4.92 5.09 -15.44
C ALA A 95 -4.31 5.89 -16.61
N ASN A 96 -5.13 6.29 -17.59
CA ASN A 96 -4.67 7.03 -18.76
C ASN A 96 -4.60 8.55 -18.53
N VAL A 97 -5.37 9.10 -17.60
CA VAL A 97 -5.48 10.56 -17.42
C VAL A 97 -4.66 11.09 -16.24
N VAL A 98 -4.38 10.27 -15.24
CA VAL A 98 -3.64 10.68 -14.04
C VAL A 98 -2.17 10.96 -14.40
N PRO A 99 -1.62 12.11 -13.99
CA PRO A 99 -0.22 12.44 -14.23
C PRO A 99 0.76 11.43 -13.63
N CYS A 100 1.91 11.24 -14.28
CA CYS A 100 2.92 10.27 -13.86
C CYS A 100 3.44 10.49 -12.42
N SER A 101 3.39 11.71 -11.90
CA SER A 101 3.78 12.06 -10.53
C SER A 101 2.89 11.42 -9.46
N GLN A 102 1.66 11.04 -9.81
CA GLN A 102 0.67 10.46 -8.90
C GLN A 102 0.51 8.94 -9.08
N TRP A 103 1.27 8.31 -9.98
CA TRP A 103 1.11 6.88 -10.28
C TRP A 103 1.43 5.95 -9.10
N ASP A 104 2.35 6.32 -8.21
CA ASP A 104 2.64 5.51 -7.01
C ASP A 104 1.46 5.51 -6.04
N GLU A 105 0.80 6.67 -5.87
CA GLU A 105 -0.41 6.76 -5.05
C GLU A 105 -1.59 6.04 -5.72
N LEU A 106 -1.77 6.22 -7.04
CA LEU A 106 -2.81 5.55 -7.80
C LEU A 106 -2.68 4.02 -7.73
N ALA A 107 -1.48 3.48 -7.92
CA ALA A 107 -1.23 2.04 -7.84
C ALA A 107 -1.61 1.48 -6.46
N ARG A 108 -1.22 2.19 -5.38
CA ARG A 108 -1.57 1.83 -4.00
C ARG A 108 -3.08 1.83 -3.77
N VAL A 109 -3.76 2.89 -4.19
CA VAL A 109 -5.22 3.05 -4.03
C VAL A 109 -5.96 1.95 -4.78
N LEU A 110 -5.64 1.74 -6.06
CA LEU A 110 -6.31 0.74 -6.89
C LEU A 110 -6.10 -0.68 -6.35
N VAL A 111 -4.85 -1.07 -6.01
CA VAL A 111 -4.59 -2.42 -5.50
C VAL A 111 -5.34 -2.66 -4.19
N THR A 112 -5.27 -1.71 -3.25
CA THR A 112 -5.93 -1.89 -1.93
C THR A 112 -7.45 -1.97 -2.08
N LEU A 113 -8.02 -1.12 -2.95
CA LEU A 113 -9.46 -1.06 -3.18
C LEU A 113 -9.97 -2.31 -3.89
N PHE A 114 -9.32 -2.74 -4.96
CA PHE A 114 -9.73 -3.95 -5.68
C PHE A 114 -9.48 -5.23 -4.87
N ASP A 115 -8.43 -5.28 -4.04
CA ASP A 115 -8.23 -6.41 -3.11
C ASP A 115 -9.35 -6.49 -2.07
N SER A 116 -9.75 -5.35 -1.48
CA SER A 116 -10.85 -5.31 -0.49
C SER A 116 -12.21 -5.78 -1.04
N ARG A 117 -12.39 -5.79 -2.37
CA ARG A 117 -13.59 -6.26 -3.07
C ARG A 117 -13.43 -7.64 -3.71
N HIS A 118 -12.31 -8.32 -3.49
CA HIS A 118 -11.96 -9.59 -4.16
C HIS A 118 -11.91 -9.48 -5.69
N LEU A 119 -11.63 -8.29 -6.23
CA LEU A 119 -11.52 -8.00 -7.68
C LEU A 119 -10.07 -7.73 -8.12
N LEU A 120 -9.08 -8.02 -7.28
CA LEU A 120 -7.67 -7.76 -7.57
C LEU A 120 -7.19 -8.46 -8.85
N TYR A 121 -7.60 -9.72 -9.08
CA TYR A 121 -7.25 -10.45 -10.29
C TYR A 121 -7.71 -9.70 -11.54
N GLN A 122 -8.92 -9.13 -11.52
CA GLN A 122 -9.47 -8.39 -12.67
C GLN A 122 -8.71 -7.09 -12.94
N LEU A 123 -8.28 -6.38 -11.88
CA LEU A 123 -7.42 -5.21 -12.01
C LEU A 123 -6.08 -5.59 -12.66
N LEU A 124 -5.43 -6.64 -12.15
CA LEU A 124 -4.15 -7.10 -12.67
C LEU A 124 -4.26 -7.53 -14.13
N TRP A 125 -5.31 -8.30 -14.46
CA TRP A 125 -5.57 -8.75 -15.83
C TRP A 125 -5.70 -7.58 -16.80
N ASN A 126 -6.52 -6.58 -16.50
CA ASN A 126 -6.74 -5.42 -17.36
C ASN A 126 -5.45 -4.59 -17.52
N MET A 127 -4.76 -4.29 -16.41
CA MET A 127 -3.55 -3.47 -16.41
C MET A 127 -2.39 -4.16 -17.13
N PHE A 128 -2.18 -5.45 -16.87
CA PHE A 128 -1.13 -6.22 -17.53
C PHE A 128 -1.46 -6.43 -19.01
N SER A 129 -2.72 -6.73 -19.37
CA SER A 129 -3.09 -6.91 -20.77
C SER A 129 -2.81 -5.66 -21.59
N LYS A 130 -3.12 -4.48 -21.04
CA LYS A 130 -2.82 -3.20 -21.71
C LYS A 130 -1.31 -2.97 -21.87
N GLU A 131 -0.52 -3.25 -20.84
CA GLU A 131 0.94 -3.13 -20.92
C GLU A 131 1.53 -4.09 -21.97
N VAL A 132 1.05 -5.35 -21.98
CA VAL A 132 1.49 -6.36 -22.93
C VAL A 132 1.07 -6.00 -24.36
N GLU A 133 -0.10 -5.40 -24.57
CA GLU A 133 -0.58 -4.90 -25.88
C GLU A 133 0.25 -3.73 -26.41
N LEU A 134 0.71 -2.83 -25.53
CA LEU A 134 1.52 -1.67 -25.91
C LEU A 134 3.01 -1.99 -26.11
N ALA A 135 3.50 -3.11 -25.59
CA ALA A 135 4.92 -3.46 -25.68
C ALA A 135 5.34 -3.86 -27.10
N ASP A 136 6.42 -3.27 -27.62
CA ASP A 136 7.00 -3.64 -28.92
C ASP A 136 7.63 -5.03 -28.92
N SER A 137 8.23 -5.42 -27.80
CA SER A 137 8.94 -6.70 -27.66
C SER A 137 8.84 -7.23 -26.24
N MET A 138 9.06 -8.54 -26.10
CA MET A 138 9.13 -9.18 -24.79
C MET A 138 10.25 -8.62 -23.90
N GLN A 139 11.32 -8.08 -24.49
CA GLN A 139 12.46 -7.54 -23.75
C GLN A 139 12.19 -6.18 -23.11
N THR A 140 11.18 -5.44 -23.55
CA THR A 140 10.81 -4.13 -22.96
C THR A 140 9.69 -4.24 -21.92
N LEU A 141 9.02 -5.40 -21.90
CA LEU A 141 7.87 -5.73 -21.07
C LEU A 141 8.19 -5.61 -19.57
N PHE A 142 7.45 -4.75 -18.86
CA PHE A 142 7.64 -4.40 -17.45
C PHE A 142 9.08 -3.98 -17.07
N ARG A 143 9.90 -3.47 -18.00
CA ARG A 143 11.19 -2.85 -17.68
C ARG A 143 11.11 -1.33 -17.50
N GLY A 144 10.09 -0.68 -18.07
CA GLY A 144 9.84 0.76 -17.94
C GLY A 144 9.09 1.15 -16.66
N ASN A 145 8.99 2.44 -16.39
CA ASN A 145 8.20 2.97 -15.26
C ASN A 145 6.78 3.28 -15.71
N SER A 146 5.96 2.27 -15.96
CA SER A 146 4.52 2.41 -16.25
C SER A 146 3.66 2.23 -15.01
N LEU A 147 2.38 2.62 -15.07
CA LEU A 147 1.42 2.34 -13.99
C LEU A 147 1.29 0.83 -13.72
N ALA A 148 1.20 0.00 -14.76
CA ALA A 148 1.12 -1.46 -14.61
C ALA A 148 2.35 -2.03 -13.88
N SER A 149 3.54 -1.49 -14.19
CA SER A 149 4.78 -1.87 -13.49
C SER A 149 4.81 -1.44 -12.02
N LYS A 150 4.21 -0.28 -11.69
CA LYS A 150 4.06 0.20 -10.30
C LYS A 150 3.04 -0.62 -9.52
N ILE A 151 1.91 -0.97 -10.13
CA ILE A 151 0.90 -1.89 -9.57
C ILE A 151 1.55 -3.24 -9.22
N MET A 152 2.28 -3.83 -10.16
CA MET A 152 3.00 -5.09 -9.93
C MET A 152 4.00 -4.99 -8.76
N THR A 153 4.82 -3.92 -8.76
CA THR A 153 5.81 -3.67 -7.70
C THR A 153 5.13 -3.48 -6.34
N PHE A 154 3.98 -2.81 -6.30
CA PHE A 154 3.19 -2.61 -5.09
C PHE A 154 2.62 -3.93 -4.55
N CYS A 155 2.07 -4.80 -5.42
CA CYS A 155 1.62 -6.14 -5.02
C CYS A 155 2.76 -6.98 -4.43
N PHE A 156 3.93 -6.99 -5.10
CA PHE A 156 5.13 -7.65 -4.61
C PHE A 156 5.54 -7.15 -3.22
N LYS A 157 5.53 -5.84 -3.03
CA LYS A 157 5.88 -5.23 -1.74
C LYS A 157 4.89 -5.62 -0.63
N VAL A 158 3.59 -5.48 -0.86
CA VAL A 158 2.57 -5.67 0.19
C VAL A 158 2.45 -7.13 0.60
N TYR A 159 2.39 -8.06 -0.36
CA TYR A 159 2.21 -9.48 -0.04
C TYR A 159 3.53 -10.22 0.21
N GLY A 160 4.64 -9.65 -0.26
CA GLY A 160 5.94 -10.30 -0.26
C GLY A 160 6.95 -9.81 0.78
N ALA A 161 6.69 -8.70 1.47
CA ALA A 161 7.64 -8.14 2.44
C ALA A 161 8.07 -9.16 3.51
N THR A 162 7.10 -9.82 4.15
CA THR A 162 7.37 -10.83 5.18
C THR A 162 8.12 -12.04 4.63
N TYR A 163 7.81 -12.46 3.40
CA TYR A 163 8.51 -13.55 2.72
C TYR A 163 9.97 -13.19 2.45
N LEU A 164 10.23 -12.01 1.85
CA LEU A 164 11.60 -11.56 1.58
C LEU A 164 12.40 -11.35 2.85
N GLN A 165 11.78 -10.81 3.91
CA GLN A 165 12.45 -10.63 5.18
C GLN A 165 12.90 -11.98 5.73
N LYS A 166 11.99 -12.95 5.88
CA LYS A 166 12.33 -14.30 6.38
C LYS A 166 13.38 -15.01 5.53
N LEU A 167 13.35 -14.81 4.21
CA LEU A 167 14.29 -15.44 3.28
C LEU A 167 15.69 -14.80 3.30
N LEU A 168 15.76 -13.47 3.20
CA LEU A 168 17.02 -12.74 2.99
C LEU A 168 17.70 -12.33 4.30
N GLU A 169 16.94 -12.04 5.36
CA GLU A 169 17.49 -11.62 6.65
C GLU A 169 18.53 -12.61 7.22
N PRO A 170 18.28 -13.93 7.32
CA PRO A 170 19.28 -14.85 7.87
C PRO A 170 20.55 -14.94 7.01
N LEU A 171 20.41 -14.86 5.68
CA LEU A 171 21.55 -14.86 4.75
C LEU A 171 22.39 -13.59 4.90
N LEU A 172 21.73 -12.42 4.92
CA LEU A 172 22.38 -11.13 5.08
C LEU A 172 23.06 -11.01 6.44
N ARG A 173 22.40 -11.45 7.52
CA ARG A 173 23.01 -11.49 8.85
C ARG A 173 24.27 -12.37 8.84
N THR A 174 24.20 -13.56 8.24
CA THR A 174 25.35 -14.46 8.11
C THR A 174 26.52 -13.80 7.39
N VAL A 175 26.26 -13.10 6.27
CA VAL A 175 27.29 -12.39 5.50
C VAL A 175 27.89 -11.20 6.28
N ILE A 176 27.10 -10.54 7.12
CA ILE A 176 27.55 -9.37 7.89
C ILE A 176 28.31 -9.77 9.16
N THR A 177 27.89 -10.83 9.86
CA THR A 177 28.43 -11.20 11.17
C THR A 177 29.51 -12.26 11.13
N SER A 178 29.55 -13.10 10.09
CA SER A 178 30.53 -14.19 10.04
C SER A 178 31.93 -13.63 9.79
N PRO A 179 32.93 -14.04 10.59
CA PRO A 179 34.31 -13.59 10.44
C PRO A 179 34.90 -14.00 9.07
N GLU A 180 34.37 -15.06 8.46
CA GLU A 180 34.75 -15.53 7.12
C GLU A 180 34.55 -14.45 6.05
N TRP A 181 33.50 -13.62 6.18
CA TRP A 181 33.12 -12.62 5.17
C TRP A 181 33.57 -11.20 5.54
N GLN A 182 34.08 -11.00 6.75
CA GLN A 182 34.38 -9.68 7.30
C GLN A 182 35.58 -9.01 6.64
N HIS A 183 36.54 -9.80 6.15
CA HIS A 183 37.72 -9.33 5.41
C HIS A 183 37.64 -9.58 3.89
N VAL A 184 36.59 -10.25 3.42
CA VAL A 184 36.44 -10.63 2.02
C VAL A 184 36.06 -9.41 1.18
N SER A 185 36.77 -9.23 0.07
CA SER A 185 36.41 -8.29 -0.98
C SER A 185 35.61 -8.99 -2.07
N PHE A 186 34.66 -8.27 -2.66
CA PHE A 186 33.87 -8.73 -3.80
C PHE A 186 34.18 -7.92 -5.04
N GLU A 187 35.27 -7.13 -5.04
CA GLU A 187 35.63 -6.33 -6.20
C GLU A 187 36.20 -7.24 -7.29
N VAL A 188 35.51 -7.27 -8.42
CA VAL A 188 35.83 -8.13 -9.57
C VAL A 188 36.20 -7.32 -10.81
N ASP A 189 36.15 -5.99 -10.71
CA ASP A 189 36.65 -5.09 -11.73
C ASP A 189 38.17 -4.89 -11.53
N PRO A 190 39.03 -5.35 -12.47
CA PRO A 190 40.48 -5.21 -12.34
C PRO A 190 40.95 -3.77 -12.21
N THR A 191 40.16 -2.80 -12.68
CA THR A 191 40.52 -1.36 -12.62
C THR A 191 40.29 -0.74 -11.24
N ARG A 192 39.50 -1.40 -10.38
CA ARG A 192 39.12 -0.93 -9.03
C ARG A 192 39.69 -1.81 -7.92
N LEU A 193 40.45 -2.83 -8.29
CA LEU A 193 41.03 -3.80 -7.38
C LEU A 193 42.19 -3.15 -6.62
N GLU A 194 42.20 -3.30 -5.29
CA GLU A 194 43.32 -2.84 -4.47
C GLU A 194 44.55 -3.75 -4.70
N PRO A 195 45.79 -3.24 -4.63
CA PRO A 195 47.00 -4.02 -4.91
C PRO A 195 47.23 -5.22 -3.98
N THR A 196 46.52 -5.27 -2.86
CA THR A 196 46.61 -6.33 -1.85
C THR A 196 45.56 -7.42 -2.04
N GLU A 197 44.60 -7.22 -2.94
CA GLU A 197 43.47 -8.12 -3.16
C GLU A 197 43.72 -9.05 -4.36
N SER A 198 43.26 -10.30 -4.26
CA SER A 198 43.34 -11.28 -5.34
C SER A 198 42.03 -11.33 -6.11
N LEU A 199 42.09 -11.06 -7.42
CA LEU A 199 40.90 -11.10 -8.29
C LEU A 199 40.22 -12.48 -8.27
N GLU A 200 41.00 -13.56 -8.32
CA GLU A 200 40.48 -14.93 -8.37
C GLU A 200 39.76 -15.32 -7.07
N GLU A 201 40.28 -14.86 -5.92
CA GLU A 201 39.66 -15.10 -4.62
C GLU A 201 38.36 -14.31 -4.45
N ASN A 202 38.35 -13.04 -4.88
CA ASN A 202 37.15 -12.20 -4.87
C ASN A 202 36.06 -12.79 -5.77
N GLN A 203 36.41 -13.28 -6.96
CA GLN A 203 35.47 -13.94 -7.87
C GLN A 203 34.88 -15.22 -7.26
N ARG A 204 35.72 -16.05 -6.64
CA ARG A 204 35.27 -17.27 -5.96
C ARG A 204 34.33 -16.96 -4.80
N SER A 205 34.66 -15.95 -4.01
CA SER A 205 33.85 -15.50 -2.87
C SER A 205 32.49 -14.96 -3.33
N LEU A 206 32.47 -14.17 -4.41
CA LEU A 206 31.24 -13.67 -5.00
C LEU A 206 30.36 -14.80 -5.53
N LEU A 207 30.93 -15.82 -6.18
CA LEU A 207 30.20 -16.99 -6.64
C LEU A 207 29.62 -17.81 -5.48
N GLN A 208 30.41 -18.03 -4.41
CA GLN A 208 29.93 -18.74 -3.22
C GLN A 208 28.77 -18.02 -2.54
N MET A 209 28.85 -16.69 -2.43
CA MET A 209 27.74 -15.89 -1.91
C MET A 209 26.52 -15.98 -2.83
N THR A 210 26.73 -15.80 -4.13
CA THR A 210 25.65 -15.82 -5.13
C THR A 210 24.94 -17.17 -5.15
N ASP A 211 25.68 -18.28 -5.09
CA ASP A 211 25.10 -19.62 -5.05
C ASP A 211 24.26 -19.83 -3.79
N LYS A 212 24.76 -19.48 -2.60
CA LYS A 212 23.98 -19.57 -1.35
C LYS A 212 22.66 -18.81 -1.43
N PHE A 213 22.68 -17.58 -1.94
CA PHE A 213 21.46 -16.77 -2.12
C PHE A 213 20.54 -17.37 -3.18
N PHE A 214 21.08 -17.80 -4.31
CA PHE A 214 20.30 -18.39 -5.40
C PHE A 214 19.61 -19.69 -4.97
N GLN A 215 20.34 -20.59 -4.31
CA GLN A 215 19.80 -21.85 -3.78
C GLN A 215 18.69 -21.60 -2.76
N ALA A 216 18.86 -20.62 -1.86
CA ALA A 216 17.82 -20.27 -0.91
C ALA A 216 16.54 -19.78 -1.60
N ILE A 217 16.66 -18.95 -2.65
CA ILE A 217 15.52 -18.42 -3.41
C ILE A 217 14.80 -19.52 -4.19
N ILE A 218 15.51 -20.44 -4.85
CA ILE A 218 14.84 -21.50 -5.64
C ILE A 218 14.20 -22.57 -4.75
N ASN A 219 14.72 -22.78 -3.54
CA ASN A 219 14.19 -23.76 -2.59
C ASN A 219 13.02 -23.21 -1.76
N SER A 220 12.78 -21.89 -1.76
CA SER A 220 11.70 -21.25 -1.00
C SER A 220 10.35 -21.24 -1.72
N SER A 221 10.16 -22.09 -2.73
CA SER A 221 8.92 -22.14 -3.52
C SER A 221 7.69 -22.55 -2.71
N SER A 222 7.87 -23.41 -1.70
CA SER A 222 6.80 -23.83 -0.77
C SER A 222 6.37 -22.72 0.20
N GLU A 223 7.27 -21.79 0.50
CA GLU A 223 7.03 -20.64 1.38
C GLU A 223 6.52 -19.41 0.61
N PHE A 224 6.39 -19.52 -0.72
CA PHE A 224 5.98 -18.40 -1.57
C PHE A 224 4.51 -18.03 -1.32
N PRO A 225 4.20 -16.75 -1.00
CA PRO A 225 2.84 -16.34 -0.64
C PRO A 225 1.81 -16.62 -1.75
N PRO A 226 0.62 -17.18 -1.42
CA PRO A 226 -0.41 -17.49 -2.42
C PRO A 226 -0.86 -16.28 -3.24
N GLN A 227 -0.94 -15.10 -2.63
CA GLN A 227 -1.31 -13.85 -3.31
C GLN A 227 -0.28 -13.47 -4.38
N LEU A 228 1.02 -13.66 -4.10
CA LEU A 228 2.07 -13.44 -5.09
C LEU A 228 2.06 -14.50 -6.17
N ARG A 229 1.77 -15.76 -5.82
CA ARG A 229 1.58 -16.84 -6.79
C ARG A 229 0.47 -16.49 -7.78
N SER A 230 -0.66 -15.95 -7.30
CA SER A 230 -1.75 -15.45 -8.16
C SER A 230 -1.31 -14.27 -9.06
N VAL A 231 -0.54 -13.30 -8.55
CA VAL A 231 -0.02 -12.19 -9.36
C VAL A 231 0.92 -12.69 -10.46
N CYS A 232 1.85 -13.60 -10.13
CA CYS A 232 2.79 -14.21 -11.07
C CYS A 232 2.05 -15.06 -12.12
N HIS A 233 1.04 -15.83 -11.70
CA HIS A 233 0.19 -16.61 -12.60
C HIS A 233 -0.59 -15.72 -13.57
N CYS A 234 -1.24 -14.65 -13.07
CA CYS A 234 -1.95 -13.69 -13.91
C CYS A 234 -1.01 -13.06 -14.96
N LEU A 235 0.18 -12.63 -14.53
CA LEU A 235 1.20 -12.10 -15.44
C LEU A 235 1.61 -13.14 -16.49
N TYR A 236 1.82 -14.39 -16.08
CA TYR A 236 2.17 -15.49 -16.97
C TYR A 236 1.10 -15.72 -18.04
N GLN A 237 -0.19 -15.78 -17.66
CA GLN A 237 -1.31 -15.96 -18.58
C GLN A 237 -1.39 -14.84 -19.60
N VAL A 238 -1.35 -13.59 -19.13
CA VAL A 238 -1.46 -12.41 -19.99
C VAL A 238 -0.30 -12.33 -20.99
N VAL A 239 0.94 -12.56 -20.53
CA VAL A 239 2.11 -12.55 -21.43
C VAL A 239 2.05 -13.72 -22.41
N SER A 240 1.55 -14.88 -22.00
CA SER A 240 1.44 -16.06 -22.85
C SER A 240 0.47 -15.88 -24.01
N GLN A 241 -0.54 -15.01 -23.89
CA GLN A 241 -1.46 -14.69 -24.99
C GLN A 241 -0.75 -14.04 -26.18
N ARG A 242 0.27 -13.20 -25.93
CA ARG A 242 1.02 -12.51 -26.98
C ARG A 242 2.37 -13.17 -27.31
N PHE A 243 3.03 -13.75 -26.31
CA PHE A 243 4.39 -14.29 -26.41
C PHE A 243 4.49 -15.72 -25.84
N PRO A 244 3.91 -16.74 -26.52
CA PRO A 244 3.75 -18.09 -25.96
C PRO A 244 5.06 -18.86 -25.74
N GLN A 245 6.11 -18.58 -26.51
CA GLN A 245 7.35 -19.37 -26.49
C GLN A 245 8.25 -19.13 -25.28
N ASN A 246 8.20 -17.92 -24.68
CA ASN A 246 9.12 -17.53 -23.61
C ASN A 246 8.45 -16.77 -22.46
N SER A 247 7.12 -16.77 -22.36
CA SER A 247 6.35 -15.97 -21.37
C SER A 247 6.85 -16.08 -19.94
N ILE A 248 7.32 -17.26 -19.52
CA ILE A 248 7.86 -17.48 -18.16
C ILE A 248 9.09 -16.62 -17.84
N GLY A 249 9.93 -16.32 -18.84
CA GLY A 249 11.11 -15.48 -18.66
C GLY A 249 10.74 -14.05 -18.30
N ALA A 250 9.58 -13.55 -18.75
CA ALA A 250 9.11 -12.22 -18.38
C ALA A 250 8.70 -12.15 -16.89
N VAL A 251 8.05 -13.20 -16.38
CA VAL A 251 7.66 -13.31 -14.96
C VAL A 251 8.91 -13.30 -14.09
N GLY A 252 9.88 -14.16 -14.40
CA GLY A 252 11.15 -14.25 -13.67
C GLY A 252 11.95 -12.95 -13.73
N SER A 253 12.10 -12.37 -14.92
CA SER A 253 12.78 -11.08 -15.11
C SER A 253 12.14 -9.97 -14.28
N ALA A 254 10.81 -9.85 -14.29
CA ALA A 254 10.10 -8.80 -13.56
C ALA A 254 10.17 -9.00 -12.03
N MET A 255 10.01 -10.24 -11.57
CA MET A 255 10.13 -10.61 -10.16
C MET A 255 11.53 -10.29 -9.62
N PHE A 256 12.59 -10.73 -10.30
CA PHE A 256 13.94 -10.42 -9.84
C PHE A 256 14.24 -8.92 -9.90
N LEU A 257 13.84 -8.23 -10.98
CA LEU A 257 14.14 -6.82 -11.18
C LEU A 257 13.41 -5.89 -10.20
N ARG A 258 12.16 -6.19 -9.86
CA ARG A 258 11.27 -5.28 -9.12
C ARG A 258 11.01 -5.68 -7.67
N PHE A 259 11.35 -6.90 -7.29
CA PHE A 259 11.06 -7.41 -5.97
C PHE A 259 12.32 -7.91 -5.25
N ILE A 260 13.00 -8.92 -5.80
CA ILE A 260 14.14 -9.55 -5.13
C ILE A 260 15.39 -8.65 -5.15
N ASN A 261 15.85 -8.22 -6.33
CA ASN A 261 17.11 -7.49 -6.45
C ASN A 261 17.11 -6.13 -5.75
N PRO A 262 16.02 -5.32 -5.78
CA PRO A 262 15.96 -4.10 -4.98
C PRO A 262 16.15 -4.36 -3.48
N ALA A 263 15.58 -5.45 -2.95
CA ALA A 263 15.74 -5.85 -1.56
C ALA A 263 17.15 -6.37 -1.23
N ILE A 264 17.82 -7.05 -2.18
CA ILE A 264 19.21 -7.48 -2.04
C ILE A 264 20.18 -6.29 -2.05
N VAL A 265 19.98 -5.33 -2.96
CA VAL A 265 20.88 -4.17 -3.14
C VAL A 265 20.75 -3.18 -1.99
N SER A 266 19.52 -3.00 -1.50
CA SER A 266 19.18 -2.00 -0.48
C SER A 266 18.36 -2.64 0.66
N PRO A 267 18.97 -3.55 1.44
CA PRO A 267 18.26 -4.32 2.46
C PRO A 267 17.79 -3.47 3.64
N TYR A 268 18.47 -2.36 3.94
CA TYR A 268 18.05 -1.41 4.96
C TYR A 268 16.80 -0.63 4.50
N GLU A 269 16.82 -0.08 3.28
CA GLU A 269 15.67 0.64 2.73
C GLU A 269 14.45 -0.27 2.51
N ALA A 270 14.68 -1.56 2.25
CA ALA A 270 13.63 -2.57 2.17
C ALA A 270 13.06 -2.99 3.53
N GLY A 271 13.67 -2.55 4.65
CA GLY A 271 13.25 -2.90 6.01
C GLY A 271 13.64 -4.32 6.46
N ILE A 272 14.59 -4.95 5.78
CA ILE A 272 15.08 -6.31 6.09
C ILE A 272 16.16 -6.26 7.18
N LEU A 273 16.99 -5.22 7.18
CA LEU A 273 18.05 -5.02 8.16
C LEU A 273 17.83 -3.73 8.96
N ASP A 274 18.21 -3.75 10.23
CA ASP A 274 18.12 -2.59 11.14
C ASP A 274 19.17 -1.50 10.83
N LYS A 275 20.26 -1.88 10.15
CA LYS A 275 21.38 -1.00 9.81
C LYS A 275 21.91 -1.28 8.41
N LYS A 276 22.50 -0.26 7.79
CA LYS A 276 23.15 -0.40 6.48
C LYS A 276 24.32 -1.38 6.56
N PRO A 277 24.49 -2.27 5.55
CA PRO A 277 25.65 -3.11 5.47
C PRO A 277 26.93 -2.30 5.25
N PRO A 278 28.11 -2.83 5.64
CA PRO A 278 29.40 -2.24 5.28
C PRO A 278 29.55 -2.01 3.77
N PRO A 279 30.28 -0.97 3.31
CA PRO A 279 30.44 -0.66 1.89
C PRO A 279 30.95 -1.81 1.02
N ARG A 280 31.85 -2.65 1.57
CA ARG A 280 32.36 -3.85 0.90
C ARG A 280 31.24 -4.85 0.59
N ILE A 281 30.34 -5.07 1.56
CA ILE A 281 29.19 -5.97 1.41
C ILE A 281 28.16 -5.34 0.46
N GLU A 282 27.87 -4.03 0.58
CA GLU A 282 27.00 -3.34 -0.39
C GLU A 282 27.47 -3.49 -1.83
N ARG A 283 28.79 -3.43 -2.06
CA ARG A 283 29.38 -3.67 -3.38
C ARG A 283 29.19 -5.11 -3.84
N GLY A 284 29.43 -6.09 -2.96
CA GLY A 284 29.16 -7.51 -3.24
C GLY A 284 27.70 -7.79 -3.58
N LEU A 285 26.76 -7.26 -2.80
CA LEU A 285 25.32 -7.40 -3.03
C LEU A 285 24.88 -6.78 -4.37
N LYS A 286 25.48 -5.65 -4.78
CA LYS A 286 25.25 -5.03 -6.10
C LYS A 286 25.74 -5.89 -7.26
N LEU A 287 26.90 -6.55 -7.11
CA LEU A 287 27.44 -7.42 -8.16
C LEU A 287 26.66 -8.75 -8.21
N MET A 288 26.31 -9.30 -7.05
CA MET A 288 25.46 -10.48 -6.93
C MET A 288 24.10 -10.26 -7.58
N SER A 289 23.42 -9.14 -7.32
CA SER A 289 22.12 -8.85 -7.92
C SER A 289 22.18 -8.76 -9.46
N LYS A 290 23.31 -8.29 -10.03
CA LYS A 290 23.54 -8.33 -11.48
C LYS A 290 23.65 -9.76 -12.00
N ILE A 291 24.38 -10.65 -11.31
CA ILE A 291 24.49 -12.07 -11.67
C ILE A 291 23.11 -12.74 -11.61
N LEU A 292 22.38 -12.54 -10.51
CA LEU A 292 21.01 -13.05 -10.33
C LEU A 292 20.05 -12.52 -11.40
N GLN A 293 20.14 -11.23 -11.76
CA GLN A 293 19.34 -10.67 -12.85
C GLN A 293 19.68 -11.29 -14.20
N SER A 294 20.96 -11.58 -14.47
CA SER A 294 21.38 -12.25 -15.69
C SER A 294 20.80 -13.66 -15.79
N ILE A 295 20.79 -14.40 -14.67
CA ILE A 295 20.14 -15.72 -14.54
C ILE A 295 18.64 -15.59 -14.84
N ALA A 296 17.94 -14.66 -14.18
CA ALA A 296 16.49 -14.47 -14.34
C ALA A 296 16.10 -14.03 -15.76
N ASN A 297 16.97 -13.25 -16.42
CA ASN A 297 16.76 -12.81 -17.80
C ASN A 297 17.06 -13.89 -18.84
N HIS A 298 17.70 -15.00 -18.47
CA HIS A 298 18.23 -16.00 -19.41
C HIS A 298 19.20 -15.39 -20.44
N VAL A 299 20.03 -14.44 -20.02
CA VAL A 299 20.99 -13.73 -20.89
C VAL A 299 22.38 -13.77 -20.25
N LEU A 300 23.41 -13.95 -21.08
CA LEU A 300 24.81 -13.92 -20.66
C LEU A 300 25.39 -12.50 -20.68
N PHE A 301 26.43 -12.27 -19.88
CA PHE A 301 27.16 -11.01 -19.88
C PHE A 301 27.96 -10.85 -21.18
N THR A 302 27.67 -9.79 -21.92
CA THR A 302 28.38 -9.42 -23.16
C THR A 302 29.06 -8.05 -23.07
N LYS A 303 28.44 -7.10 -22.36
CA LYS A 303 28.88 -5.70 -22.27
C LYS A 303 30.04 -5.47 -21.28
N GLU A 304 29.98 -6.10 -20.12
CA GLU A 304 30.95 -5.90 -19.03
C GLU A 304 31.96 -7.05 -19.03
N GLU A 305 33.19 -6.80 -19.46
CA GLU A 305 34.22 -7.85 -19.59
C GLU A 305 34.55 -8.50 -18.24
N HIS A 306 34.58 -7.72 -17.16
CA HIS A 306 34.82 -8.21 -15.80
C HIS A 306 33.70 -9.12 -15.27
N MET A 307 32.50 -9.13 -15.89
CA MET A 307 31.39 -10.02 -15.53
C MET A 307 31.35 -11.31 -16.37
N ARG A 308 32.11 -11.38 -17.48
CA ARG A 308 32.16 -12.58 -18.35
C ARG A 308 32.62 -13.85 -17.64
N PRO A 309 33.56 -13.82 -16.66
CA PRO A 309 33.96 -15.02 -15.92
C PRO A 309 32.81 -15.74 -15.20
N PHE A 310 31.69 -15.04 -14.94
CA PHE A 310 30.51 -15.64 -14.29
C PHE A 310 29.55 -16.31 -15.27
N ASN A 311 29.79 -16.23 -16.59
CA ASN A 311 28.85 -16.75 -17.60
C ASN A 311 28.62 -18.27 -17.48
N ASP A 312 29.65 -19.04 -17.10
CA ASP A 312 29.50 -20.48 -16.91
C ASP A 312 28.56 -20.80 -15.74
N PHE A 313 28.69 -20.06 -14.64
CA PHE A 313 27.79 -20.15 -13.49
C PHE A 313 26.38 -19.68 -13.82
N VAL A 314 26.23 -18.59 -14.57
CA VAL A 314 24.91 -18.09 -15.00
C VAL A 314 24.22 -19.12 -15.88
N LYS A 315 24.95 -19.71 -16.84
CA LYS A 315 24.41 -20.69 -17.79
C LYS A 315 23.96 -21.98 -17.11
N SER A 316 24.70 -22.48 -16.12
CA SER A 316 24.34 -23.70 -15.39
C SER A 316 23.07 -23.55 -14.55
N ASN A 317 22.73 -22.33 -14.14
CA ASN A 317 21.60 -22.03 -13.26
C ASN A 317 20.31 -21.60 -14.00
N PHE A 318 20.35 -21.42 -15.32
CA PHE A 318 19.17 -21.03 -16.11
C PHE A 318 17.98 -21.97 -15.91
N ASP A 319 18.17 -23.28 -16.07
CA ASP A 319 17.07 -24.24 -15.97
C ASP A 319 16.52 -24.36 -14.55
N ALA A 320 17.37 -24.15 -13.54
CA ALA A 320 16.95 -24.13 -12.14
C ALA A 320 16.03 -22.94 -11.84
N ALA A 321 16.40 -21.74 -12.29
CA ALA A 321 15.57 -20.55 -12.18
C ALA A 321 14.24 -20.72 -12.94
N ARG A 322 14.29 -21.26 -14.16
CA ARG A 322 13.09 -21.52 -14.97
C ARG A 322 12.12 -22.47 -14.28
N ARG A 323 12.61 -23.54 -13.65
CA ARG A 323 11.78 -24.48 -12.87
C ARG A 323 11.10 -23.78 -11.70
N PHE A 324 11.83 -22.95 -10.96
CA PHE A 324 11.26 -22.14 -9.88
C PHE A 324 10.18 -21.18 -10.40
N PHE A 325 10.44 -20.47 -11.52
CA PHE A 325 9.45 -19.57 -12.12
C PHE A 325 8.17 -20.31 -12.53
N LEU A 326 8.29 -21.49 -13.13
CA LEU A 326 7.13 -22.31 -13.51
C LEU A 326 6.31 -22.73 -12.30
N ASP A 327 6.95 -23.06 -11.19
CA ASP A 327 6.24 -23.42 -9.95
C ASP A 327 5.47 -22.22 -9.38
N ILE A 328 6.12 -21.06 -9.21
CA ILE A 328 5.43 -19.86 -8.67
C ILE A 328 4.41 -19.24 -9.64
N ALA A 329 4.46 -19.60 -10.93
CA ALA A 329 3.47 -19.17 -11.93
C ALA A 329 2.40 -20.25 -12.20
N SER A 330 2.49 -21.42 -11.56
CA SER A 330 1.49 -22.48 -11.70
C SER A 330 0.23 -22.18 -10.90
N ASP A 331 -0.91 -22.67 -11.40
CA ASP A 331 -2.22 -22.49 -10.80
C ASP A 331 -2.22 -22.91 -9.33
N CYS A 332 -2.49 -21.95 -8.46
CA CYS A 332 -2.96 -22.21 -7.11
C CYS A 332 -4.41 -21.73 -7.08
N PRO A 333 -5.39 -22.58 -6.71
CA PRO A 333 -6.75 -22.13 -6.57
C PRO A 333 -6.74 -20.92 -5.64
N ALA A 334 -7.40 -19.84 -6.08
CA ALA A 334 -7.65 -18.68 -5.23
C ALA A 334 -8.29 -19.22 -3.96
N SER A 335 -7.52 -19.29 -2.88
CA SER A 335 -8.06 -19.65 -1.59
C SER A 335 -8.89 -18.43 -1.17
N ASP A 336 -10.18 -18.45 -1.51
CA ASP A 336 -11.20 -17.47 -1.08
C ASP A 336 -11.35 -17.39 0.46
N THR A 337 -10.40 -17.95 1.21
CA THR A 337 -10.43 -18.22 2.65
C THR A 337 -9.21 -17.69 3.40
N VAL A 338 -8.30 -16.93 2.76
CA VAL A 338 -7.27 -16.21 3.53
C VAL A 338 -7.87 -14.91 4.04
N ASN A 339 -8.19 -14.87 5.34
CA ASN A 339 -8.61 -13.68 6.09
C ASN A 339 -7.81 -12.45 5.64
N HIS A 340 -8.42 -11.61 4.80
CA HIS A 340 -7.79 -10.41 4.25
C HIS A 340 -7.48 -9.46 5.40
N SER A 341 -6.22 -9.38 5.80
CA SER A 341 -5.75 -8.43 6.83
C SER A 341 -5.80 -6.97 6.35
N LEU A 342 -6.28 -6.73 5.12
CA LEU A 342 -6.53 -5.42 4.52
C LEU A 342 -8.03 -5.06 4.47
N SER A 343 -8.92 -5.84 5.11
CA SER A 343 -10.39 -5.73 4.98
C SER A 343 -11.02 -4.46 5.57
N PHE A 344 -10.22 -3.42 5.85
CA PHE A 344 -10.74 -2.07 6.07
C PHE A 344 -10.07 -1.16 5.05
N ILE A 345 -10.87 -0.60 4.12
CA ILE A 345 -10.38 0.49 3.27
C ILE A 345 -10.10 1.65 4.22
N SER A 346 -8.82 1.89 4.54
CA SER A 346 -8.46 3.02 5.40
C SER A 346 -9.04 4.31 4.82
N ASP A 347 -9.58 5.18 5.66
CA ASP A 347 -10.16 6.47 5.24
C ASP A 347 -9.20 7.27 4.34
N GLY A 348 -7.88 7.15 4.57
CA GLY A 348 -6.85 7.76 3.72
C GLY A 348 -6.84 7.29 2.25
N ASN A 349 -7.22 6.03 1.97
CA ASN A 349 -7.34 5.52 0.60
C ASN A 349 -8.59 6.03 -0.09
N VAL A 350 -9.70 6.11 0.65
CA VAL A 350 -10.97 6.65 0.15
C VAL A 350 -10.81 8.13 -0.18
N LEU A 351 -10.18 8.91 0.70
CA LEU A 351 -9.90 10.33 0.48
C LEU A 351 -8.92 10.54 -0.68
N ALA A 352 -7.89 9.69 -0.81
CA ALA A 352 -6.98 9.74 -1.94
C ALA A 352 -7.69 9.42 -3.27
N LEU A 353 -8.57 8.41 -3.29
CA LEU A 353 -9.41 8.08 -4.44
C LEU A 353 -10.29 9.27 -4.82
N HIS A 354 -10.98 9.85 -3.84
CA HIS A 354 -11.83 11.02 -4.05
C HIS A 354 -11.05 12.18 -4.69
N ARG A 355 -9.86 12.49 -4.14
CA ARG A 355 -8.98 13.54 -4.68
C ARG A 355 -8.51 13.25 -6.10
N LEU A 356 -8.11 12.01 -6.39
CA LEU A 356 -7.65 11.60 -7.72
C LEU A 356 -8.78 11.69 -8.75
N LEU A 357 -10.00 11.29 -8.38
CA LEU A 357 -11.17 11.36 -9.24
C LEU A 357 -11.61 12.81 -9.48
N TRP A 358 -11.72 13.61 -8.42
CA TRP A 358 -12.11 15.02 -8.51
C TRP A 358 -11.16 15.82 -9.41
N ASN A 359 -9.85 15.72 -9.17
CA ASN A 359 -8.84 16.50 -9.89
C ASN A 359 -8.72 16.12 -11.38
N ASN A 360 -9.14 14.92 -11.76
CA ASN A 360 -9.02 14.41 -13.12
C ASN A 360 -10.38 14.20 -13.82
N GLN A 361 -11.49 14.57 -13.19
CA GLN A 361 -12.86 14.29 -13.66
C GLN A 361 -13.10 14.74 -15.11
N GLU A 362 -12.67 15.95 -15.48
CA GLU A 362 -12.85 16.47 -16.85
C GLU A 362 -12.12 15.61 -17.89
N LYS A 363 -10.87 15.21 -17.59
CA LYS A 363 -10.05 14.39 -18.49
C LYS A 363 -10.62 12.97 -18.60
N ILE A 364 -11.13 12.40 -17.51
CA ILE A 364 -11.83 11.10 -17.52
C ILE A 364 -13.02 11.18 -18.48
N GLY A 365 -13.85 12.23 -18.37
CA GLY A 365 -15.00 12.44 -19.25
C GLY A 365 -14.62 12.58 -20.72
N GLN A 366 -13.53 13.30 -21.03
CA GLN A 366 -13.00 13.44 -22.39
C GLN A 366 -12.51 12.10 -22.94
N TYR A 367 -11.76 11.32 -22.15
CA TYR A 367 -11.25 10.00 -22.55
C TYR A 367 -12.38 9.01 -22.84
N LEU A 368 -13.40 8.95 -21.98
CA LEU A 368 -14.58 8.10 -22.19
C LEU A 368 -15.44 8.57 -23.37
N SER A 369 -15.35 9.85 -23.74
CA SER A 369 -16.06 10.43 -24.89
C SER A 369 -15.29 10.31 -26.21
N SER A 370 -13.98 10.05 -26.18
CA SER A 370 -13.18 9.87 -27.39
C SER A 370 -13.12 8.41 -27.83
N ASN A 371 -13.10 7.46 -26.89
CA ASN A 371 -12.99 6.04 -27.19
C ASN A 371 -14.35 5.40 -27.51
N ARG A 372 -14.51 4.82 -28.71
CA ARG A 372 -15.80 4.26 -29.20
C ARG A 372 -16.27 3.05 -28.37
N ASP A 373 -15.33 2.21 -27.92
CA ASP A 373 -15.64 1.00 -27.16
C ASP A 373 -16.09 1.34 -25.73
N HIS A 374 -15.52 2.39 -25.13
CA HIS A 374 -15.83 2.80 -23.76
C HIS A 374 -17.07 3.73 -23.68
N LYS A 375 -17.56 4.26 -24.80
CA LYS A 375 -18.72 5.18 -24.83
C LYS A 375 -20.00 4.56 -24.30
N ALA A 376 -20.23 3.27 -24.57
CA ALA A 376 -21.45 2.58 -24.17
C ALA A 376 -21.40 2.12 -22.69
N VAL A 377 -20.23 1.66 -22.24
CA VAL A 377 -20.05 1.01 -20.93
C VAL A 377 -19.59 2.00 -19.85
N GLY A 378 -18.70 2.93 -20.17
CA GLY A 378 -18.09 3.84 -19.19
C GLY A 378 -18.82 5.17 -18.97
N ARG A 379 -19.67 5.62 -19.90
CA ARG A 379 -20.32 6.95 -19.80
C ARG A 379 -21.40 7.02 -18.74
N ARG A 380 -22.29 6.03 -18.68
CA ARG A 380 -23.34 5.93 -17.65
C ARG A 380 -22.78 5.91 -16.22
N PRO A 381 -21.75 5.09 -15.88
CA PRO A 381 -21.17 5.12 -14.55
C PRO A 381 -20.37 6.41 -14.30
N PHE A 382 -19.76 7.01 -15.33
CA PHE A 382 -19.12 8.32 -15.19
C PHE A 382 -20.12 9.43 -14.84
N ASP A 383 -21.29 9.49 -15.48
CA ASP A 383 -22.30 10.53 -15.18
C ASP A 383 -22.83 10.39 -13.73
N LYS A 384 -23.01 9.14 -13.26
CA LYS A 384 -23.34 8.86 -11.85
C LYS A 384 -22.21 9.27 -10.90
N MET A 385 -20.96 8.96 -11.25
CA MET A 385 -19.78 9.34 -10.49
C MET A 385 -19.64 10.85 -10.41
N ALA A 386 -19.79 11.58 -11.52
CA ALA A 386 -19.73 13.03 -11.57
C ALA A 386 -20.81 13.68 -10.70
N THR A 387 -22.02 13.10 -10.70
CA THR A 387 -23.11 13.54 -9.82
C THR A 387 -22.77 13.32 -8.35
N LEU A 388 -22.24 12.14 -7.99
CA LEU A 388 -21.80 11.85 -6.62
C LEU A 388 -20.65 12.75 -6.16
N LEU A 389 -19.67 12.99 -7.02
CA LEU A 389 -18.57 13.91 -6.76
C LEU A 389 -19.10 15.33 -6.52
N ALA A 390 -20.05 15.81 -7.31
CA ALA A 390 -20.67 17.12 -7.10
C ALA A 390 -21.38 17.23 -5.73
N TYR A 391 -21.97 16.14 -5.23
CA TYR A 391 -22.55 16.09 -3.88
C TYR A 391 -21.52 15.99 -2.75
N LEU A 392 -20.35 15.38 -3.01
CA LEU A 392 -19.24 15.30 -2.06
C LEU A 392 -18.46 16.62 -1.96
N GLY A 393 -18.49 17.42 -3.04
CA GLY A 393 -17.76 18.68 -3.12
C GLY A 393 -16.25 18.46 -3.30
N PRO A 394 -15.47 19.55 -3.41
CA PRO A 394 -14.03 19.45 -3.53
C PRO A 394 -13.44 18.75 -2.29
N PRO A 395 -12.42 17.90 -2.46
CA PRO A 395 -11.77 17.23 -1.34
C PRO A 395 -11.23 18.28 -0.37
N GLU A 396 -11.58 18.16 0.91
CA GLU A 396 -11.03 19.05 1.94
C GLU A 396 -9.50 19.03 1.87
N HIS A 397 -8.87 20.20 1.79
CA HIS A 397 -7.42 20.37 1.92
C HIS A 397 -6.97 20.10 3.37
N LYS A 398 -7.29 18.92 3.92
CA LYS A 398 -6.36 18.34 4.87
C LYS A 398 -5.20 17.89 4.01
N PRO A 399 -3.99 18.47 4.15
CA PRO A 399 -2.83 17.79 3.60
C PRO A 399 -2.96 16.35 4.09
N VAL A 400 -2.77 15.39 3.19
CA VAL A 400 -2.47 14.03 3.61
C VAL A 400 -1.24 14.23 4.47
N ALA A 401 -1.43 14.38 5.78
CA ALA A 401 -0.36 14.42 6.74
C ALA A 401 0.39 13.15 6.39
N ASP A 402 1.63 13.33 5.92
CA ASP A 402 2.44 12.27 5.38
C ASP A 402 2.12 11.01 6.16
N THR A 403 1.39 10.09 5.52
CA THR A 403 1.49 8.69 5.84
C THR A 403 2.92 8.34 5.42
N HIS A 404 3.87 8.84 6.22
CA HIS A 404 5.11 8.20 6.50
C HIS A 404 4.70 6.78 6.76
N TRP A 405 4.93 5.95 5.75
CA TRP A 405 5.44 4.62 5.87
C TRP A 405 5.10 4.00 7.22
N SER A 406 4.27 2.96 7.19
CA SER A 406 4.41 1.84 8.10
C SER A 406 5.81 1.22 7.94
N SER A 407 6.82 1.98 8.34
CA SER A 407 8.06 1.50 8.89
C SER A 407 7.71 1.20 10.34
N LEU A 408 7.65 -0.08 10.72
CA LEU A 408 8.02 -0.38 12.08
C LEU A 408 9.41 0.21 12.33
N ASN A 409 9.63 0.69 13.55
CA ASN A 409 10.88 1.20 14.14
C ASN A 409 11.02 2.74 14.11
N LEU A 410 10.44 3.37 15.14
CA LEU A 410 10.86 4.70 15.59
C LEU A 410 12.09 4.54 16.51
N THR A 411 13.28 4.63 15.93
CA THR A 411 14.50 4.96 16.67
C THR A 411 14.52 6.46 17.02
N SER A 412 15.21 6.78 18.11
CA SER A 412 15.17 8.00 18.95
C SER A 412 15.43 9.38 18.30
N SER A 413 15.45 9.54 16.97
CA SER A 413 15.77 10.82 16.33
C SER A 413 14.56 11.64 15.87
N LYS A 414 13.34 11.06 15.82
CA LYS A 414 12.16 11.79 15.32
C LYS A 414 11.50 12.73 16.32
N PHE A 415 11.82 12.65 17.61
CA PHE A 415 11.26 13.57 18.61
C PHE A 415 11.91 14.96 18.54
N GLU A 416 13.24 15.01 18.36
CA GLU A 416 13.96 16.27 18.15
C GLU A 416 13.61 16.91 16.80
N GLU A 417 13.42 16.09 15.76
CA GLU A 417 12.99 16.58 14.45
C GLU A 417 11.53 17.06 14.44
N PHE A 418 10.65 16.43 15.24
CA PHE A 418 9.26 16.87 15.46
C PHE A 418 9.19 18.23 16.19
N MET A 419 10.03 18.42 17.22
CA MET A 419 10.16 19.70 17.94
C MET A 419 10.74 20.83 17.07
N THR A 420 11.50 20.48 16.03
CA THR A 420 12.13 21.46 15.12
C THR A 420 11.22 21.78 13.91
N ARG A 421 10.43 20.81 13.42
CA ARG A 421 9.50 20.98 12.28
C ARG A 421 8.15 21.58 12.65
N HIS A 422 7.73 21.47 13.90
CA HIS A 422 6.58 22.21 14.40
C HIS A 422 7.11 23.36 15.24
N GLN A 423 6.95 24.61 14.77
CA GLN A 423 7.15 25.80 15.61
C GLN A 423 6.11 25.80 16.74
N VAL A 424 6.24 24.91 17.73
CA VAL A 424 5.39 24.79 18.93
C VAL A 424 5.65 25.96 19.91
N HIS A 425 6.33 27.01 19.45
CA HIS A 425 6.47 28.27 20.18
C HIS A 425 5.21 29.15 20.15
N GLU A 426 4.22 28.84 19.31
CA GLU A 426 3.08 29.75 19.06
C GLU A 426 1.67 29.12 19.18
N LYS A 427 1.46 28.17 20.10
CA LYS A 427 0.10 27.90 20.58
C LYS A 427 -0.09 28.49 21.97
N GLU A 428 -1.00 29.46 22.10
CA GLU A 428 -1.32 30.17 23.34
C GLU A 428 -1.68 29.23 24.50
N GLU A 429 -2.30 28.08 24.19
CA GLU A 429 -2.62 27.01 25.14
C GLU A 429 -1.36 26.44 25.84
N PHE A 430 -0.24 26.33 25.12
CA PHE A 430 1.03 25.86 25.68
C PHE A 430 1.76 26.95 26.46
N LYS A 431 1.61 28.23 26.10
CA LYS A 431 2.11 29.35 26.91
C LYS A 431 1.39 29.40 28.26
N ALA A 432 0.07 29.18 28.29
CA ALA A 432 -0.72 29.15 29.52
C ALA A 432 -0.29 28.01 30.47
N LEU A 433 0.04 26.83 29.94
CA LEU A 433 0.56 25.72 30.75
C LEU A 433 2.00 25.96 31.24
N LYS A 434 2.83 26.66 30.44
CA LYS A 434 4.23 26.95 30.77
C LYS A 434 4.37 28.09 31.79
N THR A 435 3.49 29.09 31.79
CA THR A 435 3.48 30.17 32.79
C THR A 435 3.07 29.70 34.19
N LEU A 436 2.40 28.54 34.30
CA LEU A 436 1.99 27.98 35.58
C LEU A 436 3.13 27.26 36.33
N ASN A 437 4.32 27.08 35.73
CA ASN A 437 5.51 26.46 36.35
C ASN A 437 5.25 25.11 37.06
N ILE A 438 4.29 24.32 36.55
CA ILE A 438 3.80 23.11 37.24
C ILE A 438 4.62 21.86 36.86
N PHE A 439 5.22 21.87 35.67
CA PHE A 439 6.04 20.78 35.16
C PHE A 439 7.46 21.28 34.90
N TYR A 440 8.46 20.63 35.50
CA TYR A 440 9.87 20.92 35.23
C TYR A 440 10.62 19.63 34.92
N GLN A 441 11.41 19.67 33.84
CA GLN A 441 12.35 18.61 33.51
C GLN A 441 13.65 18.90 34.25
N ALA A 442 14.08 17.98 35.12
CA ALA A 442 15.36 18.11 35.82
C ALA A 442 16.06 16.76 35.95
N GLY A 443 17.27 16.68 35.40
CA GLY A 443 18.12 15.50 35.49
C GLY A 443 17.72 14.34 34.57
N THR A 444 18.55 13.30 34.63
CA THR A 444 18.43 12.05 33.90
C THR A 444 18.46 10.88 34.88
N SER A 445 17.61 9.88 34.66
CA SER A 445 17.63 8.65 35.43
C SER A 445 18.94 7.89 35.22
N LYS A 446 19.26 6.93 36.09
CA LYS A 446 20.46 6.09 35.97
C LYS A 446 20.52 5.28 34.66
N VAL A 447 19.40 5.17 33.94
CA VAL A 447 19.28 4.48 32.65
C VAL A 447 19.24 5.47 31.47
N GLY A 448 19.55 6.76 31.72
CA GLY A 448 19.72 7.78 30.69
C GLY A 448 18.45 8.53 30.26
N ASN A 449 17.26 8.12 30.74
CA ASN A 449 16.02 8.78 30.34
C ASN A 449 15.78 10.10 31.11
N PRO A 450 15.25 11.16 30.45
CA PRO A 450 14.93 12.43 31.11
C PRO A 450 13.79 12.27 32.11
N VAL A 451 13.90 12.94 33.27
CA VAL A 451 12.91 12.87 34.35
C VAL A 451 12.13 14.18 34.44
N PHE A 452 10.80 14.08 34.47
CA PHE A 452 9.88 15.20 34.62
C PHE A 452 9.24 15.19 36.00
N TYR A 453 9.25 16.34 36.65
CA TYR A 453 8.62 16.55 37.95
C TYR A 453 7.38 17.41 37.79
N TYR A 454 6.33 17.01 38.51
CA TYR A 454 5.06 17.72 38.59
C TYR A 454 4.85 18.20 40.03
N ILE A 455 4.73 19.50 40.25
CA ILE A 455 4.40 20.06 41.58
C ILE A 455 2.92 20.36 41.61
N ALA A 456 2.13 19.47 42.21
CA ALA A 456 0.77 19.79 42.59
C ALA A 456 0.79 20.76 43.79
N ARG A 457 0.50 22.05 43.56
CA ARG A 457 0.17 22.96 44.67
C ARG A 457 -1.24 22.64 45.15
N ARG A 458 -1.41 22.48 46.46
CA ARG A 458 -2.71 22.29 47.11
C ARG A 458 -3.61 23.51 46.93
#